data_AF-A0A6G0SI06-F1
#
_entry.id   AF-A0A6G0SI06-F1
#
_cell.length_a   1.000
_cell.length_b   1.000
_cell.length_c   1.000
_cell.angle_alpha   90.00
_cell.angle_beta   90.00
_cell.angle_gamma   90.00
#
_symmetry.space_group_name_H-M   'P 1'
#
loop_
_entity.id
_entity.type
_entity.pdbx_description
1 polymer ?
#
loop_
_entity_poly.entity_id
_entity_poly.type
_entity_poly.pdbx_seq_one_letter_code
_entity_poly.pdbx_strand_id
1 'polypeptide(L)'
;MDCRKLVRFLKSQQLWYQLKRLQCMEGKPSLGLPTETLWGTIKRYFSTVLASEKIQHAFVSGRGFLRARTKVQNTKRRHACDTVVARDFVQQLEKAIKLLKVISKFQKAFEKNTKPPSEVYHMFLLLPEEFKKMEMPISELDKIQQILDERFNFVYGDAHGGAYLLCPRYLGQGMDQETRDSVQEFIANWQGSGEEEATTVGLVNYLGGQRSTSLEVKLIRQKQLTVAQYWGGLSQFPLLHDIALTAFASACSSAAEKRTWAAQKFVHSQARNRLNDESVEKLDFPLLQRKEL
;
A
#
# COMPACT_ATOMS: atom_id res chain seq x y z
N MET A 1 18.65 -0.42 -14.55
CA MET A 1 19.54 -0.34 -13.36
C MET A 1 19.21 -1.44 -12.36
N ASP A 2 20.19 -2.24 -11.91
CA ASP A 2 19.98 -3.31 -10.92
C ASP A 2 20.64 -2.95 -9.56
N CYS A 3 20.00 -2.03 -8.83
CA CYS A 3 20.47 -1.66 -7.49
C CYS A 3 20.53 -2.89 -6.57
N ARG A 4 19.63 -3.87 -6.72
CA ARG A 4 19.56 -5.04 -5.83
C ARG A 4 20.84 -5.87 -5.94
N LYS A 5 21.37 -6.08 -7.16
CA LYS A 5 22.70 -6.68 -7.37
C LYS A 5 23.81 -5.83 -6.76
N LEU A 6 23.78 -4.51 -6.95
CA LEU A 6 24.76 -3.57 -6.37
C LEU A 6 24.84 -3.70 -4.84
N VAL A 7 23.70 -3.59 -4.15
CA VAL A 7 23.70 -3.62 -2.67
C VAL A 7 23.98 -5.01 -2.12
N ARG A 8 23.53 -6.08 -2.77
CA ARG A 8 23.93 -7.45 -2.41
C ARG A 8 25.45 -7.61 -2.52
N PHE A 9 26.05 -7.11 -3.60
CA PHE A 9 27.49 -7.15 -3.79
C PHE A 9 28.23 -6.39 -2.68
N LEU A 10 27.83 -5.14 -2.41
CA LEU A 10 28.42 -4.29 -1.38
C LEU A 10 28.30 -4.90 0.02
N LYS A 11 27.20 -5.60 0.33
CA LYS A 11 26.97 -6.28 1.62
C LYS A 11 27.73 -7.59 1.82
N SER A 12 28.11 -8.27 0.74
CA SER A 12 28.70 -9.61 0.78
C SER A 12 30.21 -9.67 1.08
N GLN A 13 30.89 -8.52 1.23
CA GLN A 13 32.35 -8.42 1.28
C GLN A 13 32.81 -7.49 2.43
N GLN A 14 34.10 -7.49 2.77
CA GLN A 14 34.72 -6.48 3.68
C GLN A 14 34.39 -5.02 3.30
N LEU A 15 34.03 -4.79 2.03
CA LEU A 15 33.54 -3.54 1.48
C LEU A 15 32.35 -2.97 2.27
N TRP A 16 31.49 -3.82 2.84
CA TRP A 16 30.35 -3.39 3.64
C TRP A 16 30.76 -2.57 4.86
N TYR A 17 31.74 -3.05 5.61
CA TYR A 17 32.21 -2.39 6.82
C TYR A 17 32.86 -1.04 6.50
N GLN A 18 33.65 -0.97 5.42
CA GLN A 18 34.26 0.27 4.96
C GLN A 18 33.21 1.28 4.51
N LEU A 19 32.25 0.84 3.69
CA LEU A 19 31.16 1.70 3.21
C LEU A 19 30.29 2.18 4.38
N LYS A 20 29.92 1.29 5.31
CA LYS A 20 29.13 1.64 6.50
C LYS A 20 29.86 2.64 7.38
N ARG A 21 31.18 2.51 7.55
CA ARG A 21 32.00 3.48 8.27
C ARG A 21 31.97 4.86 7.59
N LEU A 22 32.13 4.92 6.27
CA LEU A 22 32.04 6.19 5.51
C LEU A 22 30.66 6.82 5.64
N GLN A 23 29.59 6.02 5.54
CA GLN A 23 28.22 6.50 5.75
C GLN A 23 28.01 7.05 7.16
N CYS A 24 28.55 6.37 8.19
CA CYS A 24 28.47 6.84 9.57
C CYS A 24 29.19 8.19 9.76
N MET A 25 30.39 8.34 9.18
CA MET A 25 31.16 9.58 9.26
C MET A 25 30.44 10.78 8.63
N GLU A 26 29.64 10.55 7.58
CA GLU A 26 28.85 11.60 6.92
C GLU A 26 27.39 11.70 7.45
N GLY A 27 27.06 11.00 8.54
CA GLY A 27 25.70 10.98 9.10
C GLY A 27 24.63 10.39 8.16
N LYS A 28 25.04 9.57 7.19
CA LYS A 28 24.16 8.95 6.19
C LYS A 28 23.59 7.62 6.69
N PRO A 29 22.33 7.29 6.32
CA PRO A 29 21.74 6.01 6.68
C PRO A 29 22.46 4.85 6.00
N SER A 30 22.68 3.76 6.73
CA SER A 30 23.29 2.56 6.19
C SER A 30 22.43 1.93 5.09
N LEU A 31 23.06 1.36 4.04
CA LEU A 31 22.28 0.72 2.97
C LEU A 31 21.47 -0.48 3.50
N GLY A 32 20.16 -0.44 3.30
CA GLY A 32 19.25 -1.57 3.56
C GLY A 32 19.13 -2.48 2.34
N LEU A 33 18.65 -3.71 2.49
CA LEU A 33 17.98 -4.39 1.37
C LEU A 33 16.47 -4.26 1.63
N PRO A 34 15.63 -4.19 0.58
CA PRO A 34 14.19 -4.20 0.78
C PRO A 34 13.77 -5.55 1.39
N THR A 35 12.79 -5.51 2.28
CA THR A 35 12.18 -6.71 2.87
C THR A 35 10.88 -6.96 2.11
N GLU A 36 10.79 -8.12 1.45
CA GLU A 36 9.66 -8.42 0.54
C GLU A 36 8.30 -8.42 1.24
N THR A 37 8.28 -8.71 2.55
CA THR A 37 7.06 -8.77 3.37
C THR A 37 6.62 -7.42 3.96
N LEU A 38 7.42 -6.34 3.81
CA LEU A 38 7.14 -5.05 4.45
C LEU A 38 6.96 -3.94 3.40
N TRP A 39 5.80 -3.28 3.47
CA TRP A 39 5.43 -2.18 2.58
C TRP A 39 6.41 -1.00 2.66
N GLY A 40 6.58 -0.28 1.54
CA GLY A 40 7.44 0.91 1.45
C GLY A 40 8.97 0.66 1.56
N THR A 41 9.44 -0.58 1.77
CA THR A 41 10.87 -0.86 1.94
C THR A 41 11.69 -0.63 0.67
N ILE A 42 11.10 -0.84 -0.53
CA ILE A 42 11.75 -0.55 -1.82
C ILE A 42 11.99 0.94 -1.99
N LYS A 43 11.01 1.79 -1.64
CA LYS A 43 11.18 3.24 -1.68
C LYS A 43 12.29 3.69 -0.73
N ARG A 44 12.22 3.24 0.53
CA ARG A 44 13.25 3.54 1.54
C ARG A 44 14.63 3.09 1.05
N TYR A 45 14.68 1.90 0.47
CA TYR A 45 15.89 1.33 -0.12
C TYR A 45 16.50 2.25 -1.18
N PHE A 46 15.75 2.64 -2.22
CA PHE A 46 16.26 3.57 -3.22
C PHE A 46 16.64 4.93 -2.63
N SER A 47 15.86 5.45 -1.68
CA SER A 47 16.21 6.69 -0.99
C SER A 47 17.54 6.59 -0.22
N THR A 48 17.85 5.45 0.41
CA THR A 48 19.16 5.26 1.09
C THR A 48 20.32 5.16 0.10
N VAL A 49 20.11 4.51 -1.04
CA VAL A 49 21.10 4.44 -2.12
C VAL A 49 21.37 5.83 -2.67
N LEU A 50 20.32 6.61 -2.98
CA LEU A 50 20.45 7.99 -3.47
C LEU A 50 21.15 8.90 -2.44
N ALA A 51 20.78 8.81 -1.16
CA ALA A 51 21.36 9.64 -0.11
C ALA A 51 22.87 9.40 0.11
N SER A 52 23.37 8.24 -0.31
CA SER A 52 24.79 7.84 -0.20
C SER A 52 25.49 7.80 -1.55
N GLU A 53 24.95 8.44 -2.58
CA GLU A 53 25.46 8.36 -3.95
C GLU A 53 26.91 8.85 -4.05
N LYS A 54 27.23 10.04 -3.55
CA LYS A 54 28.61 10.58 -3.55
C LYS A 54 29.62 9.65 -2.88
N ILE A 55 29.22 9.06 -1.74
CA ILE A 55 30.05 8.08 -1.01
C ILE A 55 30.27 6.84 -1.87
N GLN A 56 29.21 6.32 -2.51
CA GLN A 56 29.31 5.17 -3.40
C GLN A 56 30.20 5.48 -4.61
N HIS A 57 30.04 6.64 -5.23
CA HIS A 57 30.84 7.09 -6.37
C HIS A 57 32.33 7.16 -5.98
N ALA A 58 32.66 7.89 -4.90
CA ALA A 58 34.03 7.97 -4.40
C ALA A 58 34.61 6.59 -4.04
N PHE A 59 33.80 5.70 -3.47
CA PHE A 59 34.21 4.36 -3.08
C PHE A 59 34.54 3.48 -4.29
N VAL A 60 33.69 3.45 -5.33
CA VAL A 60 33.94 2.64 -6.53
C VAL A 60 35.03 3.22 -7.44
N SER A 61 35.20 4.55 -7.42
CA SER A 61 36.29 5.24 -8.12
C SER A 61 37.62 5.19 -7.36
N GLY A 62 37.64 4.67 -6.13
CA GLY A 62 38.82 4.59 -5.29
C GLY A 62 39.95 3.75 -5.89
N ARG A 63 41.20 4.18 -5.67
CA ARG A 63 42.38 3.43 -6.10
C ARG A 63 42.35 2.02 -5.49
N GLY A 64 42.36 1.01 -6.35
CA GLY A 64 42.34 -0.39 -5.94
C GLY A 64 40.95 -1.02 -5.84
N PHE A 65 39.86 -0.29 -6.09
CA PHE A 65 38.52 -0.89 -6.12
C PHE A 65 38.39 -1.98 -7.19
N LEU A 66 39.01 -1.80 -8.36
CA LEU A 66 39.03 -2.83 -9.41
C LEU A 66 40.12 -3.91 -9.20
N ARG A 67 40.98 -3.78 -8.17
CA ARG A 67 41.96 -4.82 -7.85
C ARG A 67 41.25 -6.01 -7.20
N ALA A 68 41.11 -7.09 -7.94
CA ALA A 68 40.45 -8.31 -7.49
C ALA A 68 41.39 -9.51 -7.65
N ARG A 69 41.25 -10.51 -6.78
CA ARG A 69 42.09 -11.74 -6.82
C ARG A 69 41.61 -12.73 -7.88
N THR A 70 40.34 -12.68 -8.26
CA THR A 70 39.75 -13.60 -9.24
C THR A 70 38.98 -12.85 -10.33
N LYS A 71 38.86 -13.48 -11.51
CA LYS A 71 38.08 -12.95 -12.65
C LYS A 71 36.62 -12.68 -12.28
N VAL A 72 36.00 -13.60 -11.53
CA VAL A 72 34.60 -13.46 -11.07
C VAL A 72 34.43 -12.24 -10.15
N GLN A 73 35.37 -12.00 -9.23
CA GLN A 73 35.34 -10.82 -8.37
C GLN A 73 35.54 -9.54 -9.17
N ASN A 74 36.42 -9.55 -10.17
CA ASN A 74 36.66 -8.41 -11.04
C ASN A 74 35.38 -8.03 -11.82
N THR A 75 34.69 -9.01 -12.41
CA THR A 75 33.43 -8.77 -13.14
C THR A 75 32.36 -8.15 -12.25
N LYS A 76 32.19 -8.64 -11.00
CA LYS A 76 31.22 -8.07 -10.04
C LYS A 76 31.58 -6.63 -9.63
N ARG A 77 32.87 -6.35 -9.39
CA ARG A 77 33.37 -5.00 -9.06
C ARG A 77 33.17 -4.04 -10.24
N ARG A 78 33.51 -4.46 -11.44
CA ARG A 78 33.32 -3.68 -12.66
C ARG A 78 31.84 -3.34 -12.87
N HIS A 79 30.95 -4.33 -12.80
CA HIS A 79 29.50 -4.07 -12.86
C HIS A 79 29.03 -3.05 -11.82
N ALA A 80 29.49 -3.16 -10.57
CA ALA A 80 29.15 -2.19 -9.52
C ALA A 80 29.66 -0.78 -9.83
N CYS A 81 30.89 -0.66 -10.34
CA CYS A 81 31.47 0.60 -10.78
C CYS A 81 30.68 1.21 -11.94
N ASP A 82 30.45 0.43 -13.00
CA ASP A 82 29.73 0.86 -14.20
C ASP A 82 28.31 1.31 -13.87
N THR A 83 27.65 0.63 -12.92
CA THR A 83 26.29 1.02 -12.46
C THR A 83 26.28 2.37 -11.74
N VAL A 84 27.22 2.60 -10.82
CA VAL A 84 27.24 3.82 -9.98
C VAL A 84 27.76 5.04 -10.76
N VAL A 85 28.69 4.83 -11.69
CA VAL A 85 29.29 5.89 -12.52
C VAL A 85 28.44 6.20 -13.76
N ALA A 86 27.43 5.39 -14.07
CA ALA A 86 26.52 5.65 -15.18
C ALA A 86 25.87 7.05 -15.05
N ARG A 87 25.88 7.81 -16.15
CA ARG A 87 25.41 9.21 -16.18
C ARG A 87 23.96 9.37 -15.74
N ASP A 88 23.14 8.37 -15.98
CA ASP A 88 21.71 8.34 -15.70
C ASP A 88 21.36 7.67 -14.35
N PHE A 89 22.35 7.19 -13.59
CA PHE A 89 22.13 6.46 -12.33
C PHE A 89 21.26 7.24 -11.34
N VAL A 90 21.63 8.51 -11.11
CA VAL A 90 20.91 9.42 -10.19
C VAL A 90 19.51 9.71 -10.72
N GLN A 91 19.40 10.07 -12.00
CA GLN A 91 18.12 10.38 -12.64
C GLN A 91 17.15 9.19 -12.59
N GLN A 92 17.64 7.96 -12.83
CA GLN A 92 16.82 6.75 -12.72
C GLN A 92 16.37 6.48 -11.28
N LEU A 93 17.23 6.71 -10.28
CA LEU A 93 16.86 6.57 -8.87
C LEU A 93 15.79 7.58 -8.45
N GLU A 94 15.96 8.85 -8.83
CA GLU A 94 14.99 9.90 -8.53
C GLU A 94 13.64 9.62 -9.17
N LYS A 95 13.62 9.22 -10.44
CA LYS A 95 12.41 8.78 -11.14
C LYS A 95 11.73 7.62 -10.43
N ALA A 96 12.48 6.57 -10.06
CA ALA A 96 11.93 5.42 -9.35
C ALA A 96 11.35 5.81 -7.97
N ILE A 97 12.03 6.69 -7.22
CA ILE A 97 11.54 7.20 -5.93
C ILE A 97 10.27 8.02 -6.12
N LYS A 98 10.18 8.84 -7.17
CA LYS A 98 8.99 9.65 -7.51
C LYS A 98 7.78 8.76 -7.78
N LEU A 99 7.94 7.72 -8.60
CA LEU A 99 6.88 6.73 -8.87
C LEU A 99 6.44 6.01 -7.58
N LEU A 100 7.40 5.46 -6.83
CA LEU A 100 7.11 4.74 -5.58
C LEU A 100 6.49 5.65 -4.50
N LYS A 101 6.71 6.97 -4.56
CA LYS A 101 6.11 7.93 -3.63
C LYS A 101 4.60 7.99 -3.77
N VAL A 102 4.06 7.88 -4.99
CA VAL A 102 2.61 7.80 -5.24
C VAL A 102 2.05 6.57 -4.55
N ILE A 103 2.59 5.40 -4.89
CA ILE A 103 2.13 4.11 -4.35
C ILE A 103 2.24 4.10 -2.81
N SER A 104 3.36 4.59 -2.26
CA SER A 104 3.56 4.64 -0.81
C SER A 104 2.55 5.53 -0.09
N LYS A 105 2.04 6.60 -0.72
CA LYS A 105 1.02 7.47 -0.14
C LYS A 105 -0.27 6.68 0.11
N PHE A 106 -0.68 5.90 -0.88
CA PHE A 106 -1.88 5.08 -0.81
C PHE A 106 -1.72 3.88 0.12
N GLN A 107 -0.58 3.17 0.06
CA GLN A 107 -0.27 2.08 1.00
C GLN A 107 -0.38 2.56 2.45
N LYS A 108 0.22 3.70 2.77
CA LYS A 108 0.16 4.31 4.11
C LYS A 108 -1.26 4.65 4.59
N ALA A 109 -2.19 4.91 3.67
CA ALA A 109 -3.58 5.18 4.04
C ALA A 109 -4.25 3.93 4.62
N PHE A 110 -3.95 2.75 4.07
CA PHE A 110 -4.50 1.45 4.50
C PHE A 110 -3.62 0.72 5.52
N GLU A 111 -2.43 1.23 5.79
CA GLU A 111 -1.57 0.70 6.85
C GLU A 111 -2.23 0.74 8.22
N LYS A 112 -3.07 1.75 8.48
CA LYS A 112 -3.93 1.80 9.67
C LYS A 112 -5.30 1.26 9.28
N ASN A 113 -5.89 0.42 10.13
CA ASN A 113 -7.25 -0.12 9.90
C ASN A 113 -8.34 0.93 10.20
N THR A 114 -8.19 2.13 9.64
CA THR A 114 -9.07 3.29 9.90
C THR A 114 -9.82 3.75 8.65
N LYS A 115 -9.49 3.17 7.48
CA LYS A 115 -10.11 3.51 6.21
C LYS A 115 -11.25 2.54 5.93
N PRO A 116 -12.47 3.02 5.60
CA PRO A 116 -13.58 2.14 5.23
C PRO A 116 -13.36 1.51 3.85
N PRO A 117 -14.01 0.35 3.54
CA PRO A 117 -13.86 -0.34 2.25
C PRO A 117 -14.15 0.50 1.01
N SER A 118 -15.04 1.49 1.13
CA SER A 118 -15.29 2.47 0.05
C SER A 118 -14.02 3.17 -0.45
N GLU A 119 -13.00 3.33 0.39
CA GLU A 119 -11.76 4.02 0.00
C GLU A 119 -10.90 3.18 -0.96
N VAL A 120 -11.08 1.86 -0.99
CA VAL A 120 -10.32 0.96 -1.88
C VAL A 120 -10.70 1.27 -3.34
N TYR A 121 -11.99 1.29 -3.66
CA TYR A 121 -12.46 1.65 -4.99
C TYR A 121 -12.05 3.07 -5.36
N HIS A 122 -12.26 4.02 -4.44
CA HIS A 122 -11.88 5.42 -4.66
C HIS A 122 -10.39 5.59 -4.97
N MET A 123 -9.52 4.83 -4.31
CA MET A 123 -8.08 4.83 -4.58
C MET A 123 -7.79 4.41 -6.03
N PHE A 124 -8.45 3.38 -6.54
CA PHE A 124 -8.23 2.91 -7.91
C PHE A 124 -8.75 3.87 -8.98
N LEU A 125 -9.71 4.75 -8.65
CA LEU A 125 -10.05 5.88 -9.51
C LEU A 125 -8.98 6.99 -9.48
N LEU A 126 -8.36 7.24 -8.32
CA LEU A 126 -7.38 8.33 -8.16
C LEU A 126 -5.97 7.97 -8.65
N LEU A 127 -5.55 6.72 -8.50
CA LEU A 127 -4.20 6.26 -8.81
C LEU A 127 -3.80 6.55 -10.28
N PRO A 128 -4.61 6.17 -11.29
CA PRO A 128 -4.30 6.47 -12.69
C PRO A 128 -4.13 7.97 -12.93
N GLU A 129 -5.00 8.81 -12.36
CA GLU A 129 -4.95 10.26 -12.51
C GLU A 129 -3.68 10.87 -11.89
N GLU A 130 -3.21 10.35 -10.76
CA GLU A 130 -1.95 10.80 -10.16
C GLU A 130 -0.74 10.44 -11.03
N PHE A 131 -0.76 9.32 -11.76
CA PHE A 131 0.30 8.97 -12.70
C PHE A 131 0.20 9.73 -14.03
N LYS A 132 -1.00 10.02 -14.54
CA LYS A 132 -1.20 10.86 -15.73
C LYS A 132 -0.65 12.27 -15.57
N LYS A 133 -0.69 12.82 -14.34
CA LYS A 133 -0.10 14.13 -14.00
C LYS A 133 1.43 14.13 -14.00
N MET A 134 2.08 12.97 -14.06
CA MET A 134 3.53 12.87 -14.03
C MET A 134 4.10 12.90 -15.43
N GLU A 135 5.13 13.72 -15.63
CA GLU A 135 5.94 13.68 -16.85
C GLU A 135 6.66 12.33 -16.99
N MET A 136 6.24 11.52 -17.96
CA MET A 136 6.88 10.27 -18.35
C MET A 136 6.52 9.88 -19.80
N PRO A 137 7.28 8.99 -20.43
CA PRO A 137 6.92 8.44 -21.74
C PRO A 137 5.57 7.73 -21.71
N ILE A 138 4.79 7.86 -22.79
CA ILE A 138 3.47 7.20 -22.93
C ILE A 138 3.58 5.70 -22.70
N SER A 139 4.60 5.06 -23.29
CA SER A 139 4.83 3.61 -23.13
C SER A 139 5.13 3.15 -21.71
N GLU A 140 5.60 4.04 -20.83
CA GLU A 140 5.75 3.74 -19.40
C GLU A 140 4.44 3.93 -18.65
N LEU A 141 3.68 4.98 -19.00
CA LEU A 141 2.36 5.22 -18.44
C LEU A 141 1.41 4.06 -18.75
N ASP A 142 1.42 3.55 -19.99
CA ASP A 142 0.60 2.39 -20.41
C ASP A 142 0.92 1.14 -19.59
N LYS A 143 2.21 0.88 -19.34
CA LYS A 143 2.64 -0.24 -18.47
C LYS A 143 2.16 -0.06 -17.04
N ILE A 144 2.17 1.17 -16.52
CA ILE A 144 1.65 1.45 -15.18
C ILE A 144 0.15 1.23 -15.14
N GLN A 145 -0.60 1.70 -16.14
CA GLN A 145 -2.04 1.48 -16.24
C GLN A 145 -2.37 -0.02 -16.27
N GLN A 146 -1.71 -0.80 -17.12
CA GLN A 146 -1.87 -2.25 -17.16
C GLN A 146 -1.63 -2.91 -15.78
N ILE A 147 -0.57 -2.51 -15.07
CA ILE A 147 -0.29 -3.02 -13.72
C ILE A 147 -1.39 -2.60 -12.72
N LEU A 148 -1.91 -1.38 -12.84
CA LEU A 148 -3.00 -0.91 -11.98
C LEU A 148 -4.28 -1.71 -12.22
N ASP A 149 -4.60 -2.01 -13.48
CA ASP A 149 -5.79 -2.79 -13.86
C ASP A 149 -5.67 -4.24 -13.37
N GLU A 150 -4.52 -4.88 -13.59
CA GLU A 150 -4.24 -6.23 -13.05
C GLU A 150 -4.36 -6.27 -11.53
N ARG A 151 -3.90 -5.22 -10.84
CA ARG A 151 -3.99 -5.13 -9.38
C ARG A 151 -5.38 -4.81 -8.89
N PHE A 152 -6.14 -4.01 -9.64
CA PHE A 152 -7.54 -3.77 -9.36
C PHE A 152 -8.31 -5.08 -9.43
N ASN A 153 -8.20 -5.82 -10.54
CA ASN A 153 -8.87 -7.10 -10.72
C ASN A 153 -8.49 -8.15 -9.66
N PHE A 154 -7.26 -8.11 -9.16
CA PHE A 154 -6.80 -9.00 -8.09
C PHE A 154 -7.38 -8.65 -6.71
N VAL A 155 -7.54 -7.37 -6.39
CA VAL A 155 -7.96 -6.88 -5.07
C VAL A 155 -9.47 -6.64 -4.99
N TYR A 156 -10.08 -6.28 -6.11
CA TYR A 156 -11.47 -5.93 -6.20
C TYR A 156 -12.36 -7.12 -5.84
N GLY A 157 -13.48 -6.79 -5.23
CA GLY A 157 -14.56 -7.70 -4.91
C GLY A 157 -15.78 -6.83 -4.64
N ASP A 158 -16.97 -7.38 -4.82
CA ASP A 158 -18.21 -6.58 -4.90
C ASP A 158 -18.49 -5.80 -3.61
N ALA A 159 -17.99 -6.26 -2.47
CA ALA A 159 -18.03 -5.51 -1.21
C ALA A 159 -17.34 -4.13 -1.31
N HIS A 160 -16.25 -4.00 -2.08
CA HIS A 160 -15.59 -2.71 -2.31
C HIS A 160 -16.46 -1.76 -3.15
N GLY A 161 -17.04 -2.28 -4.22
CA GLY A 161 -17.95 -1.54 -5.10
C GLY A 161 -19.24 -1.15 -4.37
N GLY A 162 -19.84 -2.08 -3.64
CA GLY A 162 -21.03 -1.88 -2.81
C GLY A 162 -20.79 -0.85 -1.71
N ALA A 163 -19.68 -0.93 -0.99
CA ALA A 163 -19.30 0.10 -0.02
C ALA A 163 -19.09 1.47 -0.68
N TYR A 164 -18.53 1.53 -1.88
CA TYR A 164 -18.36 2.79 -2.63
C TYR A 164 -19.70 3.37 -3.08
N LEU A 165 -20.63 2.54 -3.55
CA LEU A 165 -21.98 2.92 -3.98
C LEU A 165 -22.84 3.38 -2.80
N LEU A 166 -22.75 2.69 -1.65
CA LEU A 166 -23.47 3.02 -0.42
C LEU A 166 -22.81 4.15 0.40
N CYS A 167 -21.60 4.57 0.05
CA CYS A 167 -20.95 5.70 0.74
C CYS A 167 -21.58 7.03 0.30
N PRO A 168 -22.16 7.83 1.22
CA PRO A 168 -22.84 9.08 0.85
C PRO A 168 -21.88 10.15 0.30
N ARG A 169 -20.56 9.97 0.50
CA ARG A 169 -19.54 10.83 -0.12
C ARG A 169 -19.33 10.57 -1.60
N TYR A 170 -19.63 9.36 -2.07
CA TYR A 170 -19.21 8.87 -3.37
C TYR A 170 -20.39 8.48 -4.25
N LEU A 171 -21.38 7.75 -3.73
CA LEU A 171 -22.60 7.38 -4.46
C LEU A 171 -22.32 6.74 -5.83
N GLY A 172 -21.23 5.97 -5.94
CA GLY A 172 -20.82 5.33 -7.21
C GLY A 172 -20.25 6.29 -8.25
N GLN A 173 -19.91 7.54 -7.89
CA GLN A 173 -19.37 8.51 -8.84
C GLN A 173 -18.06 8.01 -9.48
N GLY A 174 -18.02 8.00 -10.81
CA GLY A 174 -16.86 7.56 -11.59
C GLY A 174 -16.73 6.05 -11.76
N MET A 175 -17.71 5.26 -11.27
CA MET A 175 -17.83 3.84 -11.58
C MET A 175 -18.32 3.67 -13.03
N ASP A 176 -17.69 2.77 -13.78
CA ASP A 176 -18.15 2.38 -15.11
C ASP A 176 -19.45 1.57 -15.01
N GLN A 177 -20.18 1.51 -16.13
CA GLN A 177 -21.51 0.92 -16.14
C GLN A 177 -21.50 -0.58 -15.83
N GLU A 178 -20.53 -1.33 -16.37
CA GLU A 178 -20.41 -2.77 -16.16
C GLU A 178 -20.18 -3.10 -14.69
N THR A 179 -19.20 -2.43 -14.05
CA THR A 179 -18.95 -2.58 -12.61
C THR A 179 -20.15 -2.15 -11.78
N ARG A 180 -20.84 -1.08 -12.20
CA ARG A 180 -22.02 -0.59 -11.49
C ARG A 180 -23.16 -1.58 -11.52
N ASP A 181 -23.45 -2.17 -12.68
CA ASP A 181 -24.53 -3.15 -12.85
C ASP A 181 -24.24 -4.39 -12.01
N SER A 182 -23.01 -4.89 -12.04
CA SER A 182 -22.57 -6.02 -11.22
C SER A 182 -22.71 -5.74 -9.71
N VAL A 183 -22.33 -4.55 -9.25
CA VAL A 183 -22.50 -4.16 -7.83
C VAL A 183 -23.97 -4.03 -7.45
N GLN A 184 -24.81 -3.49 -8.34
CA GLN A 184 -26.24 -3.35 -8.09
C GLN A 184 -26.91 -4.72 -7.99
N GLU A 185 -26.56 -5.65 -8.88
CA GLU A 185 -27.00 -7.05 -8.82
C GLU A 185 -26.55 -7.73 -7.52
N PHE A 186 -25.28 -7.55 -7.12
CA PHE A 186 -24.77 -8.06 -5.86
C PHE A 186 -25.54 -7.53 -4.64
N ILE A 187 -25.86 -6.24 -4.60
CA ILE A 187 -26.64 -5.63 -3.52
C ILE A 187 -28.07 -6.19 -3.53
N ALA A 188 -28.72 -6.27 -4.69
CA ALA A 188 -30.08 -6.77 -4.82
C ALA A 188 -30.22 -8.21 -4.30
N ASN A 189 -29.22 -9.05 -4.57
CA ASN A 189 -29.23 -10.45 -4.17
C ASN A 189 -28.69 -10.72 -2.75
N TRP A 190 -28.27 -9.69 -2.00
CA TRP A 190 -27.59 -9.87 -0.72
C TRP A 190 -28.42 -10.63 0.33
N GLN A 191 -29.73 -10.35 0.41
CA GLN A 191 -30.62 -11.01 1.37
C GLN A 191 -31.14 -12.38 0.89
N GLY A 192 -30.79 -12.79 -0.33
CA GLY A 192 -31.33 -14.00 -0.97
C GLY A 192 -32.68 -13.77 -1.66
N SER A 193 -33.30 -14.87 -2.09
CA SER A 193 -34.50 -14.83 -2.93
C SER A 193 -35.69 -14.16 -2.24
N GLY A 194 -36.33 -13.22 -2.92
CA GLY A 194 -37.60 -12.60 -2.51
C GLY A 194 -37.50 -11.14 -2.05
N GLU A 195 -36.31 -10.64 -1.73
CA GLU A 195 -36.08 -9.24 -1.31
C GLU A 195 -35.39 -8.39 -2.39
N GLU A 196 -35.16 -8.96 -3.57
CA GLU A 196 -34.41 -8.35 -4.68
C GLU A 196 -35.06 -7.04 -5.18
N GLU A 197 -36.37 -7.07 -5.44
CA GLU A 197 -37.12 -5.91 -5.90
C GLU A 197 -37.15 -4.80 -4.84
N ALA A 198 -37.45 -5.17 -3.58
CA ALA A 198 -37.50 -4.22 -2.47
C ALA A 198 -36.13 -3.58 -2.21
N THR A 199 -35.06 -4.37 -2.26
CA THR A 199 -33.68 -3.89 -2.14
C THR A 199 -33.31 -2.96 -3.28
N THR A 200 -33.70 -3.30 -4.52
CA THR A 200 -33.45 -2.48 -5.71
C THR A 200 -34.19 -1.15 -5.63
N VAL A 201 -35.47 -1.15 -5.24
CA VAL A 201 -36.26 0.08 -5.01
C VAL A 201 -35.60 0.93 -3.92
N GLY A 202 -35.17 0.31 -2.81
CA GLY A 202 -34.42 0.97 -1.76
C GLY A 202 -33.15 1.63 -2.28
N LEU A 203 -32.38 0.92 -3.12
CA LEU A 203 -31.14 1.41 -3.71
C LEU A 203 -31.37 2.59 -4.66
N VAL A 204 -32.39 2.51 -5.52
CA VAL A 204 -32.78 3.60 -6.43
C VAL A 204 -33.17 4.84 -5.62
N ASN A 205 -33.98 4.68 -4.57
CA ASN A 205 -34.39 5.79 -3.69
C ASN A 205 -33.21 6.38 -2.90
N TYR A 206 -32.25 5.53 -2.50
CA TYR A 206 -31.03 5.97 -1.83
C TYR A 206 -30.12 6.78 -2.78
N LEU A 207 -29.92 6.31 -4.01
CA LEU A 207 -29.07 6.97 -4.99
C LEU A 207 -29.72 8.22 -5.61
N GLY A 208 -31.04 8.24 -5.73
CA GLY A 208 -31.81 9.35 -6.30
C GLY A 208 -31.98 10.56 -5.38
N GLY A 209 -31.70 10.43 -4.09
CA GLY A 209 -31.79 11.56 -3.16
C GLY A 209 -30.60 12.51 -3.23
N GLN A 210 -30.82 13.79 -2.89
CA GLN A 210 -29.77 14.83 -2.81
C GLN A 210 -28.87 14.67 -1.58
N ARG A 211 -28.18 13.53 -1.46
CA ARG A 211 -27.35 13.20 -0.29
C ARG A 211 -25.93 13.78 -0.38
N SER A 212 -25.40 13.99 -1.58
CA SER A 212 -24.01 14.42 -1.80
C SER A 212 -23.66 15.80 -1.22
N THR A 213 -24.66 16.66 -1.01
CA THR A 213 -24.50 18.03 -0.48
C THR A 213 -25.01 18.19 0.95
N SER A 214 -25.45 17.10 1.59
CA SER A 214 -26.07 17.12 2.91
C SER A 214 -25.10 17.51 4.04
N LEU A 215 -25.63 17.91 5.19
CA LEU A 215 -24.83 18.24 6.38
C LEU A 215 -24.03 17.01 6.85
N GLU A 216 -24.64 15.83 6.83
CA GLU A 216 -24.04 14.56 7.20
C GLU A 216 -22.80 14.27 6.35
N VAL A 217 -22.86 14.50 5.03
CA VAL A 217 -21.69 14.33 4.16
C VAL A 217 -20.57 15.30 4.51
N LYS A 218 -20.89 16.55 4.88
CA LYS A 218 -19.89 17.52 5.37
C LYS A 218 -19.24 17.02 6.67
N LEU A 219 -20.03 16.52 7.62
CA LEU A 219 -19.53 15.95 8.88
C LEU A 219 -18.64 14.72 8.64
N ILE A 220 -18.99 13.86 7.68
CA ILE A 220 -18.17 12.71 7.29
C ILE A 220 -16.84 13.16 6.70
N ARG A 221 -16.84 14.17 5.81
CA ARG A 221 -15.60 14.74 5.24
C ARG A 221 -14.71 15.34 6.31
N GLN A 222 -15.30 15.95 7.34
CA GLN A 222 -14.61 16.51 8.50
C GLN A 222 -14.22 15.46 9.56
N LYS A 223 -14.56 14.19 9.34
CA LYS A 223 -14.32 13.07 10.28
C LYS A 223 -15.00 13.23 11.64
N GLN A 224 -16.09 14.00 11.70
CA GLN A 224 -16.92 14.14 12.88
C GLN A 224 -18.02 13.06 12.92
N LEU A 225 -18.35 12.49 11.76
CA LEU A 225 -19.29 11.38 11.61
C LEU A 225 -18.64 10.28 10.77
N THR A 226 -18.74 9.03 11.20
CA THR A 226 -18.31 7.89 10.37
C THR A 226 -19.43 7.46 9.43
N VAL A 227 -19.09 6.75 8.35
CA VAL A 227 -20.10 6.22 7.42
C VAL A 227 -20.99 5.16 8.12
N ALA A 228 -20.43 4.37 9.03
CA ALA A 228 -21.19 3.43 9.84
C ALA A 228 -22.20 4.15 10.76
N GLN A 229 -21.80 5.24 11.43
CA GLN A 229 -22.73 6.04 12.24
C GLN A 229 -23.82 6.71 11.40
N TYR A 230 -23.50 7.18 10.20
CA TYR A 230 -24.49 7.69 9.26
C TYR A 230 -25.55 6.64 8.93
N TRP A 231 -25.12 5.42 8.60
CA TRP A 231 -26.05 4.33 8.32
C TRP A 231 -26.85 3.93 9.56
N GLY A 232 -26.22 3.85 10.73
CA GLY A 232 -26.93 3.55 11.99
C GLY A 232 -28.02 4.55 12.38
N GLY A 233 -27.97 5.79 11.86
CA GLY A 233 -29.02 6.79 12.03
C GLY A 233 -30.10 6.76 10.95
N LEU A 234 -29.94 5.96 9.89
CA LEU A 234 -30.79 6.00 8.69
C LEU A 234 -31.76 4.81 8.65
N SER A 235 -32.93 4.96 9.25
CA SER A 235 -33.97 3.93 9.31
C SER A 235 -34.78 3.74 8.02
N GLN A 236 -34.66 4.66 7.05
CA GLN A 236 -35.48 4.68 5.83
C GLN A 236 -35.16 3.55 4.85
N PHE A 237 -34.02 2.88 5.00
CA PHE A 237 -33.55 1.84 4.07
C PHE A 237 -33.12 0.58 4.82
N PRO A 238 -34.05 -0.17 5.44
CA PRO A 238 -33.71 -1.30 6.31
C PRO A 238 -32.88 -2.38 5.61
N LEU A 239 -33.22 -2.74 4.36
CA LEU A 239 -32.47 -3.76 3.62
C LEU A 239 -31.05 -3.30 3.26
N LEU A 240 -30.85 -2.02 2.90
CA LEU A 240 -29.53 -1.46 2.61
C LEU A 240 -28.71 -1.21 3.88
N HIS A 241 -29.38 -0.94 4.99
CA HIS A 241 -28.75 -0.65 6.28
C HIS A 241 -27.88 -1.83 6.72
N ASP A 242 -28.41 -3.04 6.64
CA ASP A 242 -27.68 -4.25 7.05
C ASP A 242 -26.46 -4.52 6.15
N ILE A 243 -26.61 -4.29 4.85
CA ILE A 243 -25.52 -4.37 3.86
C ILE A 243 -24.43 -3.36 4.20
N ALA A 244 -24.83 -2.11 4.43
CA ALA A 244 -23.91 -1.02 4.70
C ALA A 244 -23.15 -1.24 6.01
N LEU A 245 -23.83 -1.60 7.11
CA LEU A 245 -23.16 -1.87 8.37
C LEU A 245 -22.18 -3.04 8.26
N THR A 246 -22.55 -4.11 7.55
CA THR A 246 -21.65 -5.25 7.31
C THR A 246 -20.42 -4.84 6.51
N ALA A 247 -20.62 -4.09 5.43
CA ALA A 247 -19.53 -3.59 4.60
C ALA A 247 -18.60 -2.66 5.41
N PHE A 248 -19.14 -1.69 6.15
CA PHE A 248 -18.33 -0.71 6.88
C PHE A 248 -17.71 -1.24 8.19
N ALA A 249 -18.16 -2.39 8.70
CA ALA A 249 -17.48 -3.11 9.77
C ALA A 249 -16.23 -3.89 9.28
N SER A 250 -16.12 -4.14 7.98
CA SER A 250 -15.04 -4.94 7.41
C SER A 250 -13.70 -4.21 7.37
N ALA A 251 -12.62 -4.90 7.75
CA ALA A 251 -11.27 -4.38 7.69
C ALA A 251 -10.73 -4.38 6.25
N CYS A 252 -10.09 -3.29 5.83
CA CYS A 252 -9.51 -3.16 4.48
C CYS A 252 -8.08 -3.67 4.39
N SER A 253 -7.45 -3.97 5.51
CA SER A 253 -6.05 -4.38 5.54
C SER A 253 -5.67 -5.17 6.78
N SER A 254 -4.98 -6.28 6.55
CA SER A 254 -4.27 -7.02 7.61
C SER A 254 -2.96 -6.35 8.05
N ALA A 255 -2.59 -5.18 7.50
CA ALA A 255 -1.34 -4.50 7.84
C ALA A 255 -1.29 -4.06 9.31
N ALA A 256 -2.42 -3.68 9.91
CA ALA A 256 -2.50 -3.30 11.31
C ALA A 256 -2.19 -4.49 12.23
N GLU A 257 -2.80 -5.64 11.94
CA GLU A 257 -2.55 -6.92 12.63
C GLU A 257 -1.10 -7.37 12.46
N LYS A 258 -0.57 -7.34 11.23
CA LYS A 258 0.85 -7.67 10.94
C LYS A 258 1.83 -6.82 11.75
N ARG A 259 1.51 -5.56 12.04
CA ARG A 259 2.34 -4.73 12.92
C ARG A 259 2.27 -5.15 14.38
N THR A 260 1.08 -5.47 14.87
CA THR A 260 0.90 -6.03 16.21
C THR A 260 1.71 -7.31 16.35
N TRP A 261 1.56 -8.23 15.39
CA TRP A 261 2.32 -9.46 15.33
C TRP A 261 3.84 -9.23 15.24
N ALA A 262 4.29 -8.28 14.42
CA ALA A 262 5.71 -7.94 14.32
C ALA A 262 6.28 -7.34 15.62
N ALA A 263 5.49 -6.56 16.37
CA ALA A 263 5.89 -6.04 17.67
C ALA A 263 6.03 -7.17 18.72
N GLN A 264 5.20 -8.21 18.60
CA GLN A 264 5.25 -9.40 19.45
C GLN A 264 6.26 -10.46 18.99
N LYS A 265 7.14 -10.14 18.03
CA LYS A 265 8.16 -11.07 17.51
C LYS A 265 9.00 -11.74 18.61
N PHE A 266 9.17 -11.08 19.74
CA PHE A 266 9.87 -11.62 20.90
C PHE A 266 9.26 -12.93 21.42
N VAL A 267 7.92 -13.03 21.50
CA VAL A 267 7.22 -14.19 22.10
C VAL A 267 6.93 -15.32 21.13
N HIS A 268 7.00 -15.11 19.81
CA HIS A 268 6.72 -16.17 18.82
C HIS A 268 7.90 -16.56 17.92
N SER A 269 8.91 -15.68 17.75
CA SER A 269 10.04 -15.95 16.84
C SER A 269 11.40 -16.11 17.51
N GLN A 270 11.61 -15.60 18.73
CA GLN A 270 12.91 -15.71 19.40
C GLN A 270 12.97 -16.99 20.22
N ALA A 271 13.88 -17.90 19.87
CA ALA A 271 14.00 -19.24 20.47
C ALA A 271 14.00 -19.24 22.01
N ARG A 272 14.60 -18.24 22.65
CA ARG A 272 14.68 -18.12 24.11
C ARG A 272 13.33 -17.81 24.78
N ASN A 273 12.41 -17.15 24.09
CA ASN A 273 11.15 -16.66 24.64
C ASN A 273 9.94 -17.15 23.83
N ARG A 274 10.14 -18.14 22.97
CA ARG A 274 9.11 -18.67 22.08
C ARG A 274 8.09 -19.46 22.89
N LEU A 275 6.87 -18.96 22.93
CA LEU A 275 5.71 -19.66 23.46
C LEU A 275 5.21 -20.70 22.45
N ASN A 276 4.44 -21.68 22.92
CA ASN A 276 3.72 -22.59 22.04
C ASN A 276 2.53 -21.88 21.38
N ASP A 277 2.05 -22.42 20.27
CA ASP A 277 1.04 -21.76 19.44
C ASP A 277 -0.25 -21.48 20.22
N GLU A 278 -0.69 -22.42 21.05
CA GLU A 278 -1.90 -22.27 21.90
C GLU A 278 -1.77 -21.12 22.93
N SER A 279 -0.58 -20.89 23.48
CA SER A 279 -0.35 -19.79 24.42
C SER A 279 -0.25 -18.44 23.70
N VAL A 280 0.22 -18.42 22.45
CA VAL A 280 0.28 -17.20 21.65
C VAL A 280 -1.14 -16.74 21.28
N GLU A 281 -2.01 -17.66 20.85
CA GLU A 281 -3.42 -17.34 20.54
C GLU A 281 -4.16 -16.78 21.77
N LYS A 282 -3.96 -17.39 22.94
CA LYS A 282 -4.55 -16.90 24.21
C LYS A 282 -4.05 -15.50 24.61
N LEU A 283 -2.85 -15.11 24.18
CA LEU A 283 -2.28 -13.78 24.44
C LEU A 283 -2.72 -12.72 23.43
N ASP A 284 -2.97 -13.11 22.18
CA ASP A 284 -3.38 -12.16 21.14
C ASP A 284 -4.75 -11.58 21.40
N PHE A 285 -5.70 -12.38 21.88
CA PHE A 285 -7.07 -11.92 22.12
C PHE A 285 -7.16 -10.80 23.19
N PRO A 286 -6.54 -10.91 24.39
CA PRO A 286 -6.48 -9.81 25.36
C PRO A 286 -5.68 -8.59 24.88
N LEU A 287 -4.65 -8.79 24.05
CA LEU A 287 -3.79 -7.70 23.57
C LEU A 287 -4.46 -6.87 22.47
N LEU A 288 -5.34 -7.48 21.68
CA LEU A 288 -6.21 -6.77 20.74
C LEU A 288 -7.24 -5.92 21.48
N GLN A 289 -7.91 -6.47 22.50
CA GLN A 289 -8.90 -5.74 23.30
C GLN A 289 -8.32 -4.53 24.04
N ARG A 290 -7.08 -4.60 24.54
CA ARG A 290 -6.42 -3.46 25.22
C ARG A 290 -6.00 -2.31 24.30
N LYS A 291 -5.96 -2.51 22.98
CA LYS A 291 -5.59 -1.47 22.00
C LYS A 291 -6.78 -0.68 21.47
N GLU A 292 -8.00 -1.13 21.74
CA GLU A 292 -9.27 -0.49 21.32
C GLU A 292 -9.88 0.40 22.42
N LEU A 293 -9.23 0.51 23.59
CA LEU A 293 -9.49 1.49 24.66
C LEU A 293 -8.49 2.65 24.58
#